data_AF-A0A653CE90-F1
#
_entry.id   AF-A0A653CE90-F1
#
_cell.length_a   1.000
_cell.length_b   1.000
_cell.length_c   1.000
_cell.angle_alpha   90.00
_cell.angle_beta   90.00
_cell.angle_gamma   90.00
#
_symmetry.space_group_name_H-M   'P 1'
#
loop_
_entity.id
_entity.type
_entity.pdbx_description
1 polymer ?
#
loop_
_entity_poly.entity_id
_entity_poly.type
_entity_poly.pdbx_seq_one_letter_code
_entity_poly.pdbx_strand_id
1 'polypeptide(L)'
;SRWAKFKRRLQIFCILNPDDKKGLEFFGSASAMRIEQRRQAKGYDMVIHPFSKMNYFMEGLFFVSWLVQLIALPLNLCVFTNSPDVF
;
A
#
# COMPACT_ATOMS: atom_id res chain seq x y z
N SER A 1 13.08 -10.24 -22.09
CA SER A 1 11.70 -10.72 -21.92
C SER A 1 10.77 -9.60 -21.46
N ARG A 2 9.53 -9.52 -21.98
CA ARG A 2 8.49 -8.56 -21.52
C ARG A 2 8.21 -8.70 -20.02
N TRP A 3 8.26 -9.94 -19.52
CA TRP A 3 8.05 -10.28 -18.12
C TRP A 3 9.11 -9.65 -17.20
N ALA A 4 10.38 -9.70 -17.59
CA ALA A 4 11.46 -9.09 -16.83
C ALA A 4 11.32 -7.56 -16.73
N LYS A 5 10.86 -6.90 -17.79
CA LYS A 5 10.58 -5.45 -17.77
C LYS A 5 9.42 -5.12 -16.84
N PHE A 6 8.36 -5.93 -16.85
CA PHE A 6 7.22 -5.77 -15.95
C PHE A 6 7.62 -5.95 -14.48
N LYS A 7 8.33 -7.04 -14.16
CA LYS A 7 8.84 -7.31 -12.80
C LYS A 7 9.72 -6.15 -12.30
N ARG A 8 10.62 -5.63 -13.14
CA ARG A 8 11.46 -4.49 -12.80
C ARG A 8 10.65 -3.22 -12.52
N ARG A 9 9.58 -2.96 -13.29
CA ARG A 9 8.68 -1.82 -13.02
C ARG A 9 7.97 -1.99 -11.68
N LEU A 10 7.41 -3.16 -11.40
CA LEU A 10 6.79 -3.46 -10.11
C LEU A 10 7.78 -3.26 -8.95
N GLN A 11 9.01 -3.77 -9.10
CA GLN A 11 10.05 -3.60 -8.08
C GLN A 11 10.33 -2.13 -7.79
N ILE A 12 10.39 -1.26 -8.81
CA ILE A 12 10.57 0.20 -8.63
C ILE A 12 9.41 0.83 -7.82
N PHE A 13 8.19 0.31 -7.96
CA PHE A 13 7.05 0.78 -7.16
C PHE A 13 7.08 0.28 -5.72
N CYS A 14 7.68 -0.88 -5.46
CA CYS A 14 7.77 -1.51 -4.14
C CYS A 14 8.95 -1.02 -3.31
N ILE A 15 10.05 -0.56 -3.92
CA ILE A 15 11.20 -0.02 -3.18
C ILE A 15 10.88 1.36 -2.57
N LEU A 16 11.74 1.77 -1.63
CA LEU A 16 11.71 3.11 -1.04
C LEU A 16 11.62 4.21 -2.11
N ASN A 17 10.66 5.12 -1.95
CA ASN A 17 10.55 6.33 -2.77
C ASN A 17 11.53 7.39 -2.21
N PRO A 18 12.56 7.81 -2.97
CA PRO A 18 13.57 8.76 -2.49
C PRO A 18 13.02 10.19 -2.36
N ASP A 19 11.89 10.47 -3.00
CA ASP A 19 11.23 11.78 -2.98
C ASP A 19 10.09 11.84 -1.93
N ASP A 20 9.96 10.80 -1.09
CA ASP A 20 8.95 10.78 -0.04
C ASP A 20 9.33 11.72 1.11
N LYS A 21 8.49 12.74 1.36
CA LYS A 21 8.73 13.73 2.41
C LYS A 21 8.74 13.10 3.81
N LYS A 22 7.84 12.16 4.07
CA LYS A 22 7.77 11.42 5.35
C LYS A 22 8.97 10.51 5.53
N GLY A 23 9.39 9.83 4.46
CA GLY A 23 10.64 9.09 4.45
C GLY A 23 11.85 9.98 4.76
N LEU A 24 11.94 11.18 4.20
CA LEU A 24 13.04 12.10 4.48
C LEU A 24 13.08 12.53 5.95
N GLU A 25 11.92 12.79 6.55
CA GLU A 25 11.80 13.08 7.98
C GLU A 25 12.24 11.89 8.85
N PHE A 26 11.81 10.68 8.50
CA PHE A 26 12.17 9.45 9.22
C PHE A 26 13.67 9.12 9.15
N PHE A 27 14.26 9.20 7.95
CA PHE A 27 15.67 8.88 7.74
C PHE A 27 16.63 10.04 8.06
N GLY A 28 16.10 11.25 8.26
CA GLY A 28 16.86 12.48 8.55
C GLY A 28 17.72 13.02 7.40
N SER A 29 17.97 12.22 6.35
CA SER A 29 18.78 12.64 5.20
C SER A 29 18.46 11.87 3.92
N ALA A 30 18.58 12.57 2.78
CA ALA A 30 18.40 11.95 1.46
C ALA A 30 19.50 10.91 1.14
N SER A 31 20.69 11.03 1.73
CA SER A 31 21.77 10.06 1.58
C SER A 31 21.41 8.73 2.25
N ALA A 32 20.88 8.76 3.48
CA ALA A 32 20.42 7.56 4.18
C ALA A 32 19.30 6.85 3.41
N MET A 33 18.34 7.60 2.86
CA MET A 33 17.29 7.03 2.00
C MET A 33 17.87 6.31 0.77
N ARG A 34 18.87 6.90 0.09
CA ARG A 34 19.51 6.26 -1.07
C ARG A 34 20.28 4.99 -0.69
N ILE A 35 20.88 4.95 0.49
CA ILE A 35 21.54 3.74 1.01
C ILE A 35 20.51 2.64 1.23
N GLU A 36 19.39 2.95 1.88
CA GLU A 36 18.31 1.99 2.12
C GLU A 36 17.68 1.49 0.81
N GLN A 37 17.43 2.41 -0.13
CA GLN A 37 16.91 2.05 -1.46
C GLN A 37 17.85 1.07 -2.19
N ARG A 38 19.18 1.31 -2.13
CA ARG A 38 20.18 0.39 -2.70
C ARG A 38 20.21 -0.95 -1.96
N ARG A 39 20.05 -0.94 -0.63
CA ARG A 39 19.96 -2.16 0.18
C ARG A 39 18.79 -3.02 -0.27
N GLN A 40 17.61 -2.41 -0.44
CA GLN A 40 16.42 -3.12 -0.91
C GLN A 40 16.56 -3.63 -2.35
N ALA A 41 17.12 -2.82 -3.25
CA ALA A 41 17.31 -3.22 -4.64
C ALA A 41 18.24 -4.44 -4.80
N LYS A 42 19.14 -4.68 -3.84
CA LYS A 42 20.10 -5.80 -3.84
C LYS A 42 19.65 -7.00 -3.01
N GLY A 43 18.98 -6.76 -1.89
CA GLY A 43 18.76 -7.78 -0.86
C GLY A 43 17.45 -8.55 -0.98
N TYR A 44 16.40 -7.96 -1.57
CA TYR A 44 15.07 -8.55 -1.54
C TYR A 44 14.33 -8.39 -2.87
N ASP A 45 14.05 -9.51 -3.52
CA ASP A 45 13.19 -9.55 -4.67
C ASP A 45 11.73 -9.48 -4.19
N MET A 46 11.01 -8.42 -4.57
CA MET A 46 9.57 -8.18 -4.28
C MET A 46 9.16 -7.86 -2.83
N VAL A 47 10.03 -7.30 -1.99
CA VAL A 47 9.58 -6.73 -0.70
C VAL A 47 9.05 -5.30 -0.88
N ILE A 48 7.92 -4.99 -0.24
CA ILE A 48 7.30 -3.66 -0.25
C ILE A 48 7.88 -2.84 0.92
N HIS A 49 8.51 -1.71 0.63
CA HIS A 49 8.94 -0.76 1.66
C HIS A 49 7.72 0.00 2.22
N PRO A 50 7.66 0.27 3.55
CA PRO A 50 6.63 1.13 4.15
C PRO A 50 6.47 2.50 3.45
N PHE A 51 7.56 3.23 3.23
CA PHE A 51 7.58 4.47 2.44
C PHE A 51 7.67 4.26 0.90
N SER A 52 7.19 3.14 0.37
CA SER A 52 7.09 2.93 -1.09
C SER A 52 5.80 3.51 -1.65
N LYS A 53 5.79 3.82 -2.95
CA LYS A 53 4.57 4.26 -3.64
C LYS A 53 3.49 3.16 -3.62
N MET A 54 3.89 1.90 -3.69
CA MET A 54 2.97 0.76 -3.61
C MET A 54 2.27 0.71 -2.25
N ASN A 55 3.00 0.88 -1.14
CA ASN A 55 2.39 0.85 0.18
C ASN A 55 1.35 1.97 0.36
N TYR A 56 1.69 3.21 0.00
CA TYR A 56 0.74 4.32 0.06
C TYR A 56 -0.52 4.08 -0.77
N PHE A 57 -0.37 3.51 -1.96
CA PHE A 57 -1.52 3.15 -2.80
C PHE A 57 -2.40 2.08 -2.14
N MET A 58 -1.79 1.03 -1.57
CA MET A 58 -2.50 -0.03 -0.87
C MET A 58 -3.20 0.49 0.39
N GLU A 59 -2.55 1.33 1.19
CA GLU A 59 -3.18 1.97 2.36
C GLU A 59 -4.41 2.78 1.96
N GLY A 60 -4.34 3.55 0.88
CA GLY A 60 -5.48 4.28 0.33
C GLY A 60 -6.62 3.35 -0.09
N LEU A 61 -6.30 2.26 -0.79
CA LEU A 61 -7.31 1.25 -1.18
C LEU A 61 -7.95 0.59 0.04
N PHE A 62 -7.16 0.21 1.05
CA PHE A 62 -7.67 -0.39 2.27
C PHE A 62 -8.59 0.58 3.01
N PHE A 63 -8.20 1.85 3.13
CA PHE A 63 -9.03 2.88 3.75
C PHE A 63 -10.38 3.03 3.05
N VAL A 64 -10.40 3.11 1.71
CA VAL A 64 -11.64 3.18 0.94
C VAL A 64 -12.48 1.92 1.14
N SER A 65 -11.86 0.73 1.12
CA SER A 65 -12.57 -0.53 1.33
C SER A 65 -13.21 -0.62 2.71
N TRP A 66 -12.51 -0.14 3.74
CA TRP A 66 -12.99 -0.08 5.11
C TRP A 66 -14.15 0.90 5.25
N LEU A 67 -14.07 2.08 4.63
CA LEU A 67 -15.16 3.06 4.65
C LEU A 67 -16.44 2.47 4.06
N VAL A 68 -16.33 1.75 2.94
CA VAL A 68 -17.48 1.06 2.33
C VAL A 68 -18.05 0.01 3.29
N GLN A 69 -17.21 -0.81 3.93
CA GLN A 69 -17.67 -1.82 4.88
C GLN A 69 -18.34 -1.21 6.11
N LEU A 70 -17.79 -0.12 6.66
CA LEU A 70 -18.35 0.58 7.81
C LEU A 70 -19.75 1.15 7.53
N ILE A 71 -20.05 1.52 6.28
CA ILE A 71 -21.38 1.99 5.88
C ILE A 71 -22.29 0.80 5.55
N ALA A 72 -21.80 -0.17 4.78
CA ALA A 72 -22.59 -1.29 4.29
C ALA A 72 -23.03 -2.23 5.43
N LEU A 73 -22.17 -2.52 6.40
CA LEU A 73 -22.46 -3.44 7.49
C LEU A 73 -23.69 -3.01 8.33
N PRO A 74 -23.75 -1.79 8.89
CA PRO A 74 -24.92 -1.38 9.68
C PRO A 74 -26.19 -1.27 8.83
N LEU A 75 -26.10 -0.84 7.57
CA LEU A 75 -27.25 -0.79 6.67
C LEU A 75 -27.82 -2.19 6.41
N ASN A 76 -26.96 -3.17 6.13
CA ASN A 76 -27.40 -4.54 5.95
C ASN A 76 -28.01 -5.09 7.24
N LEU A 77 -27.37 -4.88 8.39
CA LEU A 77 -27.92 -5.33 9.68
C LEU A 77 -29.29 -4.72 9.96
N CYS A 78 -29.46 -3.40 9.77
CA CYS A 78 -30.75 -2.74 9.94
C CYS A 78 -31.82 -3.27 8.98
N VAL A 79 -31.49 -3.55 7.71
CA VAL A 79 -32.43 -4.12 6.75
C VAL A 79 -32.83 -5.54 7.17
N PHE A 80 -31.87 -6.39 7.54
CA PHE A 80 -32.16 -7.75 8.00
C PHE A 80 -32.97 -7.80 9.30
N THR A 81 -32.74 -6.89 10.25
CA THR A 81 -33.53 -6.86 11.49
C THR A 81 -34.94 -6.30 11.31
N ASN A 82 -35.16 -5.41 10.34
CA ASN A 82 -36.47 -4.79 10.08
C ASN A 82 -37.27 -5.50 8.97
N SER A 83 -36.76 -6.58 8.40
CA SER A 83 -37.47 -7.44 7.44
C SER A 83 -37.34 -8.91 7.84
N PRO A 84 -37.95 -9.32 8.98
CA PRO A 84 -37.93 -10.72 9.43
C PRO A 84 -38.71 -11.67 8.50
N ASP A 85 -39.53 -11.17 7.58
CA ASP A 85 -40.54 -11.94 6.85
C ASP A 85 -40.06 -12.57 5.53
N VAL A 86 -38.74 -12.72 5.32
CA VAL A 86 -38.17 -13.33 4.09
C VAL A 86 -37.74 -14.80 4.31
N PHE A 87 -38.15 -15.43 5.41
CA PHE A 87 -38.02 -16.87 5.63
C PHE A 87 -39.29 -17.48 6.25
#